data_AF-A0A0F9GMI2-F1
#
_entry.id   AF-A0A0F9GMI2-F1
#
_cell.length_a   1.000
_cell.length_b   1.000
_cell.length_c   1.000
_cell.angle_alpha   90.00
_cell.angle_beta   90.00
_cell.angle_gamma   90.00
#
_symmetry.space_group_name_H-M   'P 1'
#
loop_
_entity.id
_entity.type
_entity.pdbx_description
1 polymer ?
#
loop_
_entity_poly.entity_id
_entity_poly.type
_entity_poly.pdbx_seq_one_letter_code
_entity_poly.pdbx_strand_id
1 'polypeptide(L)' 'MEKYNPIKMIELVKVEDPNSEDGITLVFTDNKQIKIKVVDGRLVSEVTQ' A
#
# COMPACT_ATOMS: atom_id res chain seq x y z
N MET A 1 -1.16 -10.82 -10.49
CA MET A 1 0.18 -10.35 -10.10
C MET A 1 0.53 -8.98 -10.69
N GLU A 2 0.00 -8.62 -11.87
CA GLU A 2 0.33 -7.36 -12.56
C GLU A 2 0.09 -6.08 -11.75
N LYS A 3 -0.93 -6.07 -10.88
CA LYS A 3 -1.23 -4.97 -9.96
C LYS A 3 -0.02 -4.47 -9.18
N TYR A 4 0.91 -5.36 -8.84
CA TYR A 4 2.09 -5.04 -8.02
C TYR A 4 3.37 -4.89 -8.84
N ASN A 5 3.31 -4.95 -10.18
CA ASN A 5 4.47 -4.71 -11.02
C ASN A 5 5.12 -3.34 -10.78
N PRO A 6 4.37 -2.23 -10.57
CA PRO A 6 4.97 -0.91 -10.36
C PRO A 6 5.89 -0.82 -9.14
N ILE A 7 5.68 -1.66 -8.13
CA ILE A 7 6.38 -1.65 -6.84
C ILE A 7 7.35 -2.83 -6.67
N LYS A 8 7.48 -3.67 -7.70
CA LYS A 8 8.34 -4.86 -7.65
C LYS A 8 9.80 -4.42 -7.59
N MET A 9 10.54 -4.92 -6.60
CA MET A 9 11.96 -4.56 -6.34
C MET A 9 12.18 -3.07 -6.02
N ILE A 10 11.12 -2.36 -5.63
CA ILE A 10 11.23 -0.98 -5.16
C ILE A 10 11.39 -0.99 -3.64
N GLU A 11 12.25 -0.12 -3.11
CA GLU A 11 12.55 -0.06 -1.68
C GLU A 11 11.39 0.58 -0.90
N LEU A 12 11.04 -0.01 0.24
CA LEU A 12 10.05 0.54 1.17
C LEU A 12 10.75 1.56 2.08
N VAL A 13 10.29 2.81 2.07
CA VAL A 13 10.94 3.91 2.81
C VAL A 13 10.15 4.34 4.04
N LYS A 14 8.83 4.16 4.03
CA LYS A 14 7.96 4.59 5.13
C LYS A 14 6.71 3.71 5.21
N VAL A 15 6.25 3.51 6.44
CA VAL A 15 4.93 2.93 6.73
C VAL A 15 4.12 4.00 7.46
N GLU A 16 2.93 4.29 6.95
CA GLU A 16 1.99 5.24 7.54
C GLU A 16 0.76 4.48 8.03
N ASP A 17 0.37 4.72 9.27
CA ASP A 17 -0.89 4.27 9.86
C ASP A 17 -1.70 5.52 10.22
N PRO A 18 -2.50 6.05 9.28
CA PRO A 18 -3.29 7.25 9.52
C PRO A 18 -4.42 7.05 10.53
N ASN A 19 -4.78 5.81 10.88
CA ASN A 19 -5.66 5.34 11.98
C ASN A 19 -6.21 3.93 11.63
N SER A 20 -6.62 3.16 12.64
CA SER A 20 -7.10 1.76 12.51
C SER A 20 -8.21 1.53 11.48
N GLU A 21 -9.03 2.54 11.17
CA GLU A 21 -10.13 2.42 10.19
C GLU A 21 -9.69 2.63 8.74
N ASP A 22 -8.63 3.42 8.52
CA ASP A 22 -8.14 3.75 7.18
C ASP A 22 -7.13 2.74 6.64
N GLY A 23 -6.64 1.84 7.50
CA GLY A 23 -5.65 0.84 7.17
C GLY A 23 -4.23 1.42 7.12
N ILE A 24 -3.31 0.69 6.50
CA ILE A 24 -1.89 1.02 6.46
C ILE A 24 -1.52 1.44 5.03
N THR A 25 -0.73 2.50 4.91
CA THR A 25 -0.10 2.91 3.65
C THR A 25 1.38 2.55 3.67
N LEU A 26 1.81 1.78 2.68
CA LEU A 26 3.21 1.49 2.41
C LEU A 26 3.73 2.48 1.37
N VAL A 27 4.77 3.23 1.70
CA VAL A 27 5.40 4.22 0.81
C VAL A 27 6.76 3.70 0.38
N PHE A 28 6.97 3.66 -0.93
CA PHE A 28 8.18 3.18 -1.57
C PHE A 28 8.99 4.35 -2.16
N THR A 29 10.23 4.09 -2.60
CA THR A 29 10.98 5.06 -3.41
C THR A 29 10.18 5.47 -4.66
N ASP A 30 10.49 6.64 -5.20
CA ASP A 30 9.74 7.28 -6.29
C ASP A 30 8.28 7.61 -5.94
N ASN A 31 7.99 7.76 -4.64
CA ASN A 31 6.68 8.14 -4.09
C ASN A 31 5.52 7.18 -4.46
N LYS A 32 5.83 5.94 -4.87
CA LYS A 32 4.82 4.90 -5.11
C LYS A 32 4.23 4.44 -3.79
N GLN A 33 2.93 4.15 -3.78
CA GLN A 33 2.23 3.81 -2.55
C GLN A 33 1.33 2.59 -2.72
N ILE A 34 1.16 1.84 -1.63
CA ILE A 34 0.10 0.83 -1.50
C ILE A 34 -0.73 1.17 -0.27
N LYS A 35 -2.02 1.41 -0.45
CA LYS A 35 -2.96 1.43 0.68
C LYS A 35 -3.50 0.01 0.90
N ILE A 36 -3.43 -0.49 2.13
CA ILE A 36 -3.92 -1.81 2.53
C ILE A 36 -4.96 -1.59 3.63
N LYS A 37 -6.17 -2.12 3.46
CA LYS A 37 -7.26 -1.99 4.43
C LYS A 37 -8.11 -3.26 4.48
N VAL A 38 -8.95 -3.35 5.51
CA VAL A 38 -9.98 -4.41 5.60
C VAL A 38 -11.31 -3.83 5.13
N VAL A 39 -11.96 -4.50 4.18
CA VAL A 39 -13.32 -4.20 3.72
C VAL A 39 -14.11 -5.49 3.74
N ASP A 40 -15.24 -5.49 4.46
CA ASP A 40 -16.11 -6.66 4.64
C ASP A 40 -15.37 -7.93 5.10
N GLY A 41 -14.43 -7.75 6.05
CA GLY A 41 -13.60 -8.84 6.58
C GLY A 41 -12.53 -9.37 5.61
N ARG A 42 -12.33 -8.71 4.46
CA ARG A 42 -11.32 -9.08 3.45
C ARG A 42 -10.21 -8.05 3.39
N LEU A 43 -8.98 -8.53 3.25
CA LEU A 43 -7.84 -7.66 2.98
C LEU A 43 -7.92 -7.16 1.53
N VAL A 44 -8.03 -5.85 1.35
CA VAL A 44 -7.98 -5.19 0.05
C VAL A 44 -6.77 -4.26 -0.01
N SER A 45 -6.21 -4.11 -1.20
CA SER A 45 -5.11 -3.20 -1.45
C SER A 45 -5.40 -2.30 -2.63
N GLU A 46 -4.69 -1.18 -2.75
CA GLU A 46 -4.72 -0.28 -3.91
C GLU A 46 -3.31 0.24 -4.14
N VAL A 47 -2.85 0.21 -5.39
CA VAL A 47 -1.54 0.78 -5.77
C VAL A 47 -1.78 2.14 -6.36
N THR A 48 -1.25 3.17 -5.70
CA THR A 48 -1.32 4.56 -6.14
C THR A 48 0.08 5.01 -6.59
N GLN A 49 0.14 5.76 -7.69
CA GLN A 49 1.35 6.30 -8.28
C GLN A 49 1.38 7.82 -8.10
#